data_AF-A0A9W7EWW7-F1
#
_entry.id   AF-A0A9W7EWW7-F1
#
_cell.length_a   1.000
_cell.length_b   1.000
_cell.length_c   1.000
_cell.angle_alpha   90.00
_cell.angle_beta   90.00
_cell.angle_gamma   90.00
#
_symmetry.space_group_name_H-M   'P 1'
#
loop_
_entity.id
_entity.type
_entity.pdbx_description
1 polymer ?
#
loop_
_entity_poly.entity_id
_entity_poly.type
_entity_poly.pdbx_seq_one_letter_code
_entity_poly.pdbx_strand_id
1 'polypeptide(L)'
;DSKEGKRAVKEKAKKDTSIFDKDEISMEELFAYVDKDGDGSIDEKEWGVFMTIRKKMQQKGIDERNKLLKTQDMLKEKMKNAPPEIKQQDLKYREYANKKKALMEKVETIMKQNSVMKEQITEAEQRKKDKDKDAKPSELVERFSKVIIERGIDEFERILNGAVMDDSDDEDEYVTHSAMKLTLQMMNIDYKQFNIKDILAFFGKYNRGVVTKKGVVDGIKVFNTKATDQGQ
;
A
#
# COMPACT_ATOMS: atom_id res chain seq x y z
N ASP A 1 -66.78 14.05 -13.32
CA ASP A 1 -65.60 14.12 -12.42
C ASP A 1 -64.99 12.79 -11.97
N SER A 2 -65.05 11.69 -12.74
CA SER A 2 -64.55 10.36 -12.29
C SER A 2 -63.25 9.87 -12.98
N LYS A 3 -62.74 10.59 -13.99
CA LYS A 3 -61.57 10.16 -14.78
C LYS A 3 -60.23 10.72 -14.27
N GLU A 4 -60.21 11.93 -13.70
CA GLU A 4 -58.98 12.53 -13.15
C GLU A 4 -58.56 11.89 -11.81
N GLY A 5 -59.51 11.60 -10.92
CA GLY A 5 -59.22 10.92 -9.65
C GLY A 5 -58.58 9.53 -9.84
N LYS A 6 -58.99 8.78 -10.88
CA LYS A 6 -58.41 7.45 -11.18
C LYS A 6 -57.00 7.51 -11.76
N ARG A 7 -56.61 8.61 -12.41
CA ARG A 7 -55.24 8.82 -12.91
C ARG A 7 -54.29 9.20 -11.78
N ALA A 8 -54.69 10.10 -10.89
CA ALA A 8 -53.89 10.50 -9.74
C ALA A 8 -53.60 9.34 -8.78
N VAL A 9 -54.58 8.45 -8.53
CA VAL A 9 -54.37 7.26 -7.68
C VAL A 9 -53.41 6.25 -8.33
N LYS A 10 -53.44 6.09 -9.67
CA LYS A 10 -52.50 5.22 -10.39
C LYS A 10 -51.08 5.76 -10.44
N GLU A 11 -50.89 7.07 -10.51
CA GLU A 11 -49.55 7.68 -10.47
C GLU A 11 -48.93 7.58 -9.08
N LYS A 12 -49.70 7.82 -8.01
CA LYS A 12 -49.22 7.68 -6.63
C LYS A 12 -48.78 6.24 -6.34
N ALA A 13 -49.58 5.25 -6.75
CA ALA A 13 -49.26 3.83 -6.59
C ALA A 13 -48.02 3.37 -7.40
N LYS A 14 -47.73 4.00 -8.55
CA LYS A 14 -46.52 3.69 -9.34
C LYS A 14 -45.25 4.27 -8.72
N LYS A 15 -45.35 5.45 -8.09
CA LYS A 15 -44.23 6.10 -7.41
C LYS A 15 -43.83 5.32 -6.14
N ASP A 16 -44.82 4.79 -5.43
CA ASP A 16 -44.64 3.97 -4.23
C ASP A 16 -43.91 2.63 -4.50
N THR A 17 -44.06 2.03 -5.69
CA THR A 17 -43.34 0.79 -6.03
C THR A 17 -41.94 1.00 -6.61
N SER A 18 -41.62 2.21 -7.09
CA SER A 18 -40.36 2.51 -7.78
C SER A 18 -39.14 2.49 -6.86
N ILE A 19 -39.34 2.67 -5.56
CA ILE A 19 -38.26 2.59 -4.56
C ILE A 19 -37.74 1.15 -4.48
N PHE A 20 -38.60 0.17 -4.74
CA PHE A 20 -38.31 -1.27 -4.63
C PHE A 20 -37.72 -1.93 -5.87
N ASP A 21 -37.46 -1.16 -6.92
CA ASP A 21 -36.78 -1.61 -8.13
C ASP A 21 -35.28 -1.20 -8.15
N LYS A 22 -34.78 -0.60 -7.05
CA LYS A 22 -33.35 -0.40 -6.84
C LYS A 22 -32.72 -1.68 -6.26
N ASP A 23 -31.58 -2.09 -6.82
CA ASP A 23 -30.85 -3.31 -6.42
C ASP A 23 -30.28 -3.23 -4.99
N GLU A 24 -30.12 -2.02 -4.45
CA GLU A 24 -29.74 -1.77 -3.06
C GLU A 24 -30.65 -0.68 -2.48
N ILE A 25 -31.47 -1.07 -1.50
CA ILE A 25 -32.31 -0.15 -0.72
C ILE A 25 -31.75 -0.21 0.68
N SER A 26 -31.36 0.94 1.22
CA SER A 26 -30.81 0.98 2.56
C SER A 26 -31.92 0.67 3.59
N MET A 27 -31.54 0.21 4.78
CA MET A 27 -32.52 -0.04 5.84
C MET A 27 -33.25 1.24 6.23
N GLU A 28 -32.58 2.38 6.15
CA GLU A 28 -33.13 3.71 6.43
C GLU A 28 -34.16 4.14 5.37
N GLU A 29 -33.90 3.87 4.07
CA GLU A 29 -34.86 4.12 2.99
C GLU A 29 -36.10 3.21 3.11
N LEU A 30 -35.89 1.96 3.52
CA LEU A 30 -36.98 1.01 3.76
C LEU A 30 -37.81 1.40 4.97
N PHE A 31 -37.17 1.88 6.04
CA PHE A 31 -37.84 2.35 7.25
C PHE A 31 -38.67 3.59 6.96
N ALA A 32 -38.09 4.62 6.34
CA ALA A 32 -38.79 5.86 5.97
C ALA A 32 -39.92 5.65 4.96
N TYR A 33 -39.92 4.53 4.24
CA TYR A 33 -41.03 4.16 3.35
C TYR A 33 -42.18 3.48 4.11
N VAL A 34 -41.86 2.70 5.14
CA VAL A 34 -42.84 1.93 5.93
C VAL A 34 -43.50 2.82 6.96
N ASP A 35 -42.72 3.63 7.67
CA ASP A 35 -43.14 4.69 8.58
C ASP A 35 -43.71 5.86 7.76
N LYS A 36 -45.03 5.81 7.50
CA LYS A 36 -45.72 6.75 6.62
C LYS A 36 -46.11 8.03 7.33
N ASP A 37 -46.34 7.96 8.64
CA ASP A 37 -46.68 9.13 9.44
C ASP A 37 -45.44 9.84 10.01
N GLY A 38 -44.27 9.21 9.92
CA GLY A 38 -42.98 9.80 10.30
C GLY A 38 -42.81 9.89 11.81
N ASP A 39 -43.53 9.05 12.56
CA ASP A 39 -43.49 9.04 14.02
C ASP A 39 -42.24 8.33 14.59
N GLY A 40 -41.43 7.73 13.71
CA GLY A 40 -40.20 7.02 14.05
C GLY A 40 -40.44 5.61 14.61
N SER A 41 -41.69 5.14 14.58
CA SER A 41 -42.13 3.79 14.96
C SER A 41 -42.83 3.12 13.77
N ILE A 42 -43.16 1.83 13.90
CA ILE A 42 -43.92 1.11 12.88
C ILE A 42 -45.16 0.54 13.57
N ASP A 43 -46.32 1.03 13.17
CA ASP A 43 -47.59 0.53 13.69
C ASP A 43 -48.00 -0.82 13.05
N GLU A 44 -49.06 -1.46 13.57
CA GLU A 44 -49.52 -2.76 13.07
C GLU A 44 -49.96 -2.71 11.59
N LYS A 45 -50.47 -1.56 11.12
CA LYS A 45 -50.92 -1.37 9.72
C LYS A 45 -49.72 -1.22 8.79
N GLU A 46 -48.73 -0.43 9.18
CA GLU A 46 -47.47 -0.23 8.48
C GLU A 46 -46.66 -1.52 8.41
N TRP A 47 -46.68 -2.32 9.49
CA TRP A 47 -46.09 -3.66 9.50
C TRP A 47 -46.76 -4.60 8.48
N GLY A 48 -48.09 -4.55 8.35
CA GLY A 48 -48.83 -5.31 7.33
C GLY A 48 -48.43 -4.93 5.89
N VAL A 49 -48.20 -3.64 5.66
CA VAL A 49 -47.69 -3.13 4.37
C VAL A 49 -46.27 -3.62 4.12
N PHE A 50 -45.38 -3.53 5.11
CA PHE A 50 -44.02 -4.04 5.04
C PHE A 50 -43.96 -5.53 4.69
N MET A 51 -44.75 -6.35 5.37
CA MET A 51 -44.81 -7.79 5.11
C MET A 51 -45.26 -8.13 3.69
N THR A 52 -46.23 -7.37 3.17
CA THR A 52 -46.70 -7.53 1.79
C THR A 52 -45.61 -7.19 0.77
N ILE A 53 -44.86 -6.12 1.02
CA ILE A 53 -43.74 -5.69 0.17
C ILE A 53 -42.63 -6.73 0.21
N ARG A 54 -42.22 -7.16 1.41
CA ARG A 54 -41.20 -8.19 1.62
C ARG A 54 -41.57 -9.47 0.88
N LYS A 55 -42.82 -9.92 0.98
CA LYS A 55 -43.30 -11.11 0.27
C LYS A 55 -43.21 -10.96 -1.25
N LYS A 56 -43.55 -9.78 -1.79
CA LYS A 56 -43.41 -9.48 -3.23
C LYS A 56 -41.95 -9.47 -3.67
N MET A 57 -41.04 -8.89 -2.89
CA MET A 57 -39.60 -8.93 -3.18
C MET A 57 -39.04 -10.35 -3.17
N GLN A 58 -39.40 -11.14 -2.14
CA GLN A 58 -39.00 -12.54 -2.07
C GLN A 58 -39.54 -13.33 -3.26
N GLN A 59 -40.79 -13.09 -3.66
CA GLN A 59 -41.38 -13.75 -4.83
C GLN A 59 -40.68 -13.33 -6.12
N LYS A 60 -40.40 -12.03 -6.32
CA LYS A 60 -39.61 -11.54 -7.47
C LYS A 60 -38.24 -12.24 -7.53
N GLY A 61 -37.53 -12.30 -6.40
CA GLY A 61 -36.24 -12.99 -6.32
C GLY A 61 -36.33 -14.49 -6.61
N ILE A 62 -37.40 -15.16 -6.18
CA ILE A 62 -37.68 -16.56 -6.52
C ILE A 62 -37.95 -16.71 -8.03
N ASP A 63 -38.76 -15.83 -8.61
CA ASP A 63 -39.11 -15.87 -10.03
C ASP A 63 -37.89 -15.62 -10.93
N GLU A 64 -37.04 -14.66 -10.56
CA GLU A 64 -35.76 -14.39 -11.23
C GLU A 64 -34.81 -15.58 -11.11
N ARG A 65 -34.66 -16.15 -9.92
CA ARG A 65 -33.89 -17.37 -9.71
C ARG A 65 -34.39 -18.51 -10.60
N ASN A 66 -35.71 -18.69 -10.70
CA ASN A 66 -36.31 -19.72 -11.56
C ASN A 66 -36.07 -19.45 -13.05
N LYS A 67 -36.10 -18.19 -13.50
CA LYS A 67 -35.73 -17.80 -14.88
C LYS A 67 -34.27 -18.09 -15.18
N LEU A 68 -33.37 -17.77 -14.24
CA LEU A 68 -31.94 -18.06 -14.36
C LEU A 68 -31.68 -19.56 -14.41
N LEU A 69 -32.36 -20.35 -13.57
CA LEU A 69 -32.25 -21.80 -13.57
C LEU A 69 -32.68 -22.41 -14.92
N LYS A 70 -33.83 -21.98 -15.46
CA LYS A 70 -34.28 -22.40 -16.80
C LYS A 70 -33.26 -22.04 -17.87
N THR A 71 -32.69 -20.84 -17.82
CA THR A 71 -31.65 -20.40 -18.77
C THR A 71 -30.39 -21.24 -18.64
N GLN A 72 -29.98 -21.56 -17.41
CA GLN A 72 -28.85 -22.43 -17.14
C GLN A 72 -29.06 -23.83 -17.73
N ASP A 73 -30.25 -24.41 -17.58
CA ASP A 73 -30.56 -25.74 -18.11
C ASP A 73 -30.62 -25.73 -19.65
N MET A 74 -31.18 -24.69 -20.27
CA MET A 74 -31.11 -24.51 -21.72
C MET A 74 -29.68 -24.41 -22.23
N LEU A 75 -28.80 -23.69 -21.52
CA LEU A 75 -27.39 -23.58 -21.89
C LEU A 75 -26.66 -24.92 -21.73
N LYS A 76 -26.92 -25.68 -20.65
CA LYS A 76 -26.37 -27.03 -20.47
C LYS A 76 -26.77 -27.94 -21.62
N GLU A 77 -28.04 -27.91 -22.04
CA GLU A 77 -28.52 -28.75 -23.14
C GLU A 77 -27.91 -28.33 -24.48
N LYS A 78 -27.76 -27.02 -24.74
CA LYS A 78 -27.03 -26.51 -25.91
C LYS A 78 -25.57 -26.97 -25.90
N MET A 79 -24.90 -26.94 -24.75
CA MET A 79 -23.52 -27.41 -24.60
C MET A 79 -23.39 -28.92 -24.80
N LYS A 80 -24.38 -29.70 -24.35
CA LYS A 80 -24.43 -31.15 -24.55
C LYS A 80 -24.51 -31.50 -26.03
N ASN A 81 -25.27 -30.73 -26.80
CA ASN A 81 -25.46 -30.93 -28.24
C ASN A 81 -24.44 -30.16 -29.11
N ALA A 82 -23.50 -29.42 -28.50
CA ALA A 82 -22.50 -28.66 -29.23
C ALA A 82 -21.49 -29.58 -29.97
N PRO A 83 -20.94 -29.11 -31.11
CA PRO A 83 -19.82 -29.75 -31.80
C PRO A 83 -18.62 -30.02 -30.86
N PRO A 84 -17.86 -31.11 -31.10
CA PRO A 84 -16.69 -31.47 -30.29
C PRO A 84 -15.66 -30.34 -30.13
N GLU A 85 -15.47 -29.53 -31.17
CA GLU A 85 -14.52 -28.41 -31.18
C GLU A 85 -14.90 -27.34 -30.14
N ILE A 86 -16.19 -27.01 -30.06
CA ILE A 86 -16.72 -26.05 -29.08
C ILE A 86 -16.58 -26.62 -27.65
N LYS A 87 -16.83 -27.91 -27.46
CA LYS A 87 -16.67 -28.58 -26.16
C LYS A 87 -15.20 -28.56 -25.69
N GLN A 88 -14.25 -28.80 -26.60
CA GLN A 88 -12.83 -28.71 -26.29
C GLN A 88 -12.41 -27.28 -25.93
N GLN A 89 -12.95 -26.28 -26.64
CA GLN A 89 -12.68 -24.88 -26.34
C GLN A 89 -13.24 -24.47 -24.97
N ASP A 90 -14.46 -24.89 -24.62
CA ASP A 90 -15.04 -24.68 -23.28
C ASP A 90 -14.18 -25.33 -22.19
N LEU A 91 -13.70 -26.56 -22.41
CA LEU A 91 -12.80 -27.22 -21.47
C LEU A 91 -11.51 -26.42 -21.23
N LYS A 92 -10.87 -25.92 -22.30
CA LYS A 92 -9.69 -25.05 -22.20
C LYS A 92 -10.00 -23.76 -21.42
N TYR A 93 -11.15 -23.13 -21.66
CA TYR A 93 -11.55 -21.95 -20.90
C TYR A 93 -11.81 -22.25 -19.42
N ARG A 94 -12.41 -23.39 -19.08
CA ARG A 94 -12.58 -23.82 -17.68
C ARG A 94 -11.25 -24.07 -17.00
N GLU A 95 -10.31 -24.74 -17.67
CA GLU A 95 -8.96 -24.93 -17.16
C GLU A 95 -8.25 -23.60 -16.91
N TYR A 96 -8.36 -22.65 -17.85
CA TYR A 96 -7.83 -21.31 -17.69
C TYR A 96 -8.47 -20.57 -16.51
N ALA A 97 -9.79 -20.63 -16.37
CA ALA A 97 -10.51 -20.03 -15.24
C ALA A 97 -10.07 -20.61 -13.89
N ASN A 98 -9.90 -21.93 -13.81
CA ASN A 98 -9.40 -22.61 -12.62
C ASN A 98 -7.96 -22.21 -12.29
N LYS A 99 -7.07 -22.16 -13.30
CA LYS A 99 -5.69 -21.67 -13.14
C LYS A 99 -5.67 -20.22 -12.64
N LYS A 100 -6.51 -19.36 -13.23
CA LYS A 100 -6.66 -17.96 -12.80
C LYS A 100 -7.11 -17.87 -11.34
N LYS A 101 -8.12 -18.66 -10.93
CA LYS A 101 -8.59 -18.71 -9.54
C LYS A 101 -7.48 -19.13 -8.57
N ALA A 102 -6.76 -20.22 -8.88
CA ALA A 102 -5.64 -20.68 -8.06
C ALA A 102 -4.51 -19.64 -7.97
N LEU A 103 -4.26 -18.88 -9.05
CA LEU A 103 -3.27 -17.81 -9.04
C LEU A 103 -3.71 -16.62 -8.18
N MET A 104 -4.99 -16.26 -8.21
CA MET A 104 -5.56 -15.23 -7.33
C MET A 104 -5.47 -15.62 -5.85
N GLU A 105 -5.75 -16.87 -5.50
CA GLU A 105 -5.59 -17.39 -4.13
C GLU A 105 -4.12 -17.30 -3.64
N LYS A 106 -3.17 -17.59 -4.54
CA LYS A 106 -1.73 -17.41 -4.25
C LYS A 106 -1.36 -15.94 -4.04
N VAL A 107 -1.86 -15.04 -4.88
CA VAL A 107 -1.64 -13.59 -4.73
C VAL A 107 -2.20 -13.09 -3.40
N GLU A 108 -3.41 -13.51 -3.02
CA GLU A 108 -4.01 -13.15 -1.73
C GLU A 108 -3.15 -13.64 -0.55
N THR A 109 -2.61 -14.85 -0.65
CA THR A 109 -1.70 -15.40 0.37
C THR A 109 -0.42 -14.58 0.48
N ILE A 110 0.20 -14.21 -0.64
CA ILE A 110 1.40 -13.35 -0.66
C ILE A 110 1.09 -11.98 -0.06
N MET A 111 -0.07 -11.40 -0.37
CA MET A 111 -0.49 -10.12 0.20
C MET A 111 -0.63 -10.20 1.73
N LYS A 112 -1.22 -11.27 2.26
CA LYS A 112 -1.31 -11.50 3.72
C LYS A 112 0.08 -11.63 4.35
N GLN A 113 0.98 -12.41 3.75
CA GLN A 113 2.36 -12.55 4.22
C GLN A 113 3.11 -11.21 4.21
N ASN A 114 2.97 -10.42 3.15
CA ASN A 114 3.57 -9.09 3.06
C ASN A 114 3.02 -8.13 4.13
N SER A 115 1.73 -8.24 4.47
CA SER A 115 1.15 -7.46 5.57
C SER A 115 1.80 -7.80 6.91
N VAL A 116 1.95 -9.10 7.21
CA VAL A 116 2.59 -9.57 8.45
C VAL A 116 4.06 -9.15 8.50
N MET A 117 4.80 -9.27 7.40
CA MET A 117 6.20 -8.83 7.35
C MET A 117 6.34 -7.33 7.59
N LYS A 118 5.44 -6.50 7.04
CA LYS A 118 5.43 -5.05 7.29
C LYS A 118 5.19 -4.72 8.76
N GLU A 119 4.28 -5.43 9.42
CA GLU A 119 4.03 -5.29 10.85
C GLU A 119 5.27 -5.67 11.66
N GLN A 120 5.90 -6.80 11.35
CA GLN A 120 7.15 -7.25 11.99
C GLN A 120 8.31 -6.26 11.80
N ILE A 121 8.47 -5.68 10.60
CA ILE A 121 9.47 -4.64 10.34
C ILE A 121 9.18 -3.41 11.20
N THR A 122 7.92 -2.98 11.24
CA THR A 122 7.50 -1.81 12.04
C THR A 122 7.77 -2.02 13.53
N GLU A 123 7.46 -3.21 14.06
CA GLU A 123 7.78 -3.58 15.44
C GLU A 123 9.30 -3.58 15.70
N ALA A 124 10.09 -4.14 14.78
CA ALA A 124 11.54 -4.20 14.93
C ALA A 124 12.17 -2.80 14.91
N GLU A 125 11.69 -1.90 14.05
CA GLU A 125 12.11 -0.49 14.02
C GLU A 125 11.73 0.23 15.31
N GLN A 126 10.53 -0.02 15.84
CA GLN A 126 10.10 0.56 17.10
C GLN A 126 10.97 0.08 18.27
N ARG A 127 11.25 -1.22 18.35
CA ARG A 127 12.17 -1.81 19.35
C ARG A 127 13.58 -1.24 19.26
N LYS A 128 14.08 -0.93 18.06
CA LYS A 128 15.37 -0.24 17.89
C LYS A 128 15.33 1.17 18.45
N LYS A 129 14.31 1.96 18.09
CA LYS A 129 14.12 3.33 18.61
C LYS A 129 14.05 3.35 20.14
N ASP A 130 13.36 2.40 20.74
CA ASP A 130 13.23 2.34 22.20
C ASP A 130 14.56 1.93 22.88
N LYS A 131 15.37 1.07 22.26
CA LYS A 131 16.74 0.78 22.74
C LYS A 131 17.71 1.95 22.60
N ASP A 132 17.54 2.78 21.58
CA ASP A 132 18.45 3.88 21.30
C ASP A 132 18.13 5.15 22.11
N LYS A 133 16.91 5.28 22.66
CA LYS A 133 16.54 6.38 23.58
C LYS A 133 17.38 6.40 24.86
N ASP A 134 17.82 5.22 25.33
CA ASP A 134 18.58 5.07 26.57
C ASP A 134 20.09 4.84 26.32
N ALA A 135 20.53 4.80 25.05
CA ALA A 135 21.93 4.57 24.70
C ALA A 135 22.77 5.82 24.96
N LYS A 136 23.92 5.64 25.63
CA LYS A 136 24.86 6.75 25.83
C LYS A 136 25.47 7.16 24.49
N PRO A 137 25.81 8.45 24.26
CA PRO A 137 26.43 8.90 23.02
C PRO A 137 27.69 8.11 22.61
N SER A 138 28.46 7.61 23.58
CA SER A 138 29.64 6.76 23.34
C SER A 138 29.28 5.42 22.69
N GLU A 139 28.14 4.83 23.04
CA GLU A 139 27.68 3.54 22.49
C GLU A 139 27.15 3.68 21.06
N LEU A 140 26.56 4.85 20.72
CA LEU A 140 26.14 5.16 19.35
C LEU A 140 27.34 5.28 18.40
N VAL A 141 28.43 5.91 18.86
CA VAL A 141 29.68 6.03 18.10
C VAL A 141 30.35 4.66 17.92
N GLU A 142 30.34 3.80 18.95
CA GLU A 142 30.90 2.44 18.86
C GLU A 142 30.09 1.56 17.90
N ARG A 143 28.74 1.62 17.95
CA ARG A 143 27.89 0.92 16.98
C ARG A 143 28.10 1.43 15.55
N PHE A 144 28.22 2.73 15.35
CA PHE A 144 28.52 3.32 14.05
C PHE A 144 29.85 2.80 13.50
N SER A 145 30.90 2.82 14.33
CA SER A 145 32.23 2.30 13.98
C SER A 145 32.18 0.82 13.62
N LYS A 146 31.40 0.02 14.38
CA LYS A 146 31.23 -1.41 14.12
C LYS A 146 30.51 -1.68 12.81
N VAL A 147 29.47 -0.91 12.46
CA VAL A 147 28.75 -1.04 11.18
C VAL A 147 29.66 -0.74 9.99
N ILE A 148 30.51 0.28 10.09
CA ILE A 148 31.51 0.58 9.05
C ILE A 148 32.51 -0.57 8.91
N ILE A 149 32.99 -1.13 10.03
CA ILE A 149 33.92 -2.27 10.02
C ILE A 149 33.24 -3.52 9.44
N GLU A 150 32.00 -3.83 9.82
CA GLU A 150 31.25 -5.02 9.38
C GLU A 150 30.81 -4.96 7.91
N ARG A 151 30.47 -3.77 7.40
CA ARG A 151 30.08 -3.58 5.98
C ARG A 151 31.27 -3.30 5.06
N GLY A 152 32.47 -3.17 5.63
CA GLY A 152 33.69 -2.87 4.91
C GLY A 152 33.92 -1.37 4.77
N ILE A 153 35.10 -0.93 5.23
CA ILE A 153 35.60 0.44 5.01
C ILE A 153 35.59 0.76 3.51
N ASP A 154 35.91 -0.22 2.67
CA ASP A 154 35.97 -0.08 1.21
C ASP A 154 34.61 0.29 0.59
N GLU A 155 33.49 -0.25 1.09
CA GLU A 155 32.15 0.09 0.57
C GLU A 155 31.74 1.49 1.04
N PHE A 156 32.10 1.85 2.28
CA PHE A 156 31.88 3.20 2.81
C PHE A 156 32.69 4.26 2.04
N GLU A 157 33.97 4.00 1.77
CA GLU A 157 34.82 4.85 0.93
C GLU A 157 34.31 4.92 -0.50
N ARG A 158 33.84 3.80 -1.08
CA ARG A 158 33.26 3.80 -2.42
C ARG A 158 32.01 4.67 -2.51
N ILE A 159 31.12 4.63 -1.51
CA ILE A 159 29.91 5.46 -1.48
C ILE A 159 30.27 6.93 -1.24
N LEU A 160 31.23 7.21 -0.35
CA LEU A 160 31.72 8.57 -0.13
C LEU A 160 32.34 9.17 -1.40
N ASN A 161 33.24 8.44 -2.06
CA ASN A 161 33.90 8.88 -3.27
C ASN A 161 32.93 8.97 -4.46
N GLY A 162 31.92 8.09 -4.54
CA GLY A 162 30.87 8.16 -5.55
C GLY A 162 29.89 9.33 -5.37
N ALA A 163 29.73 9.83 -4.14
CA ALA A 163 28.87 10.98 -3.83
C ALA A 163 29.56 12.35 -4.00
N VAL A 164 30.88 12.37 -4.21
CA VAL A 164 31.70 13.59 -4.37
C VAL A 164 31.95 13.95 -5.85
N MET A 165 31.62 13.06 -6.78
CA MET A 165 31.85 13.24 -8.23
C MET A 165 30.72 14.01 -8.93
N ASP A 166 30.31 15.16 -8.37
CA ASP A 166 29.56 16.16 -9.15
C ASP A 166 30.60 17.10 -9.76
N ASP A 167 30.57 17.31 -11.09
CA ASP A 167 31.62 17.86 -11.96
C ASP A 167 31.99 19.35 -11.70
N SER A 168 32.12 19.78 -10.45
CA SER A 168 32.66 21.11 -10.14
C SER A 168 34.18 21.09 -10.29
N ASP A 169 34.70 21.84 -11.26
CA ASP A 169 36.14 22.09 -11.51
C ASP A 169 36.89 22.79 -10.36
N ASP A 170 36.30 22.86 -9.17
CA ASP A 170 36.91 23.43 -7.98
C ASP A 170 37.79 22.36 -7.31
N GLU A 171 39.12 22.51 -7.39
CA GLU A 171 40.16 21.59 -6.86
C GLU A 171 40.12 21.32 -5.33
N ASP A 172 39.11 21.82 -4.63
CA ASP A 172 38.91 21.59 -3.21
C ASP A 172 37.80 20.54 -3.00
N GLU A 173 38.20 19.28 -3.14
CA GLU A 173 37.38 18.06 -2.97
C GLU A 173 36.96 17.88 -1.49
N TYR A 174 35.99 18.68 -1.06
CA TYR A 174 35.40 18.59 0.28
C TYR A 174 34.23 17.60 0.28
N VAL A 175 34.28 16.61 1.17
CA VAL A 175 33.09 15.79 1.48
C VAL A 175 32.02 16.73 2.05
N THR A 176 31.04 17.08 1.21
CA THR A 176 29.97 17.99 1.61
C THR A 176 29.10 17.32 2.67
N HIS A 177 28.50 18.13 3.55
CA HIS A 177 27.50 17.67 4.52
C HIS A 177 26.37 16.86 3.83
N SER A 178 26.06 17.19 2.57
CA SER A 178 25.11 16.49 1.71
C SER A 178 25.59 15.08 1.32
N ALA A 179 26.84 14.92 0.89
CA ALA A 179 27.42 13.62 0.53
C ALA A 179 27.47 12.67 1.74
N MET A 180 27.87 13.17 2.91
CA MET A 180 27.88 12.39 4.15
C MET A 180 26.45 11.99 4.56
N LYS A 181 25.49 12.91 4.47
CA LYS A 181 24.07 12.63 4.75
C LYS A 181 23.50 11.57 3.80
N LEU A 182 23.79 11.67 2.51
CA LEU A 182 23.36 10.69 1.51
C LEU A 182 23.96 9.32 1.79
N THR A 183 25.25 9.25 2.11
CA THR A 183 25.97 8.02 2.48
C THR A 183 25.34 7.36 3.71
N LEU A 184 25.06 8.14 4.76
CA LEU A 184 24.38 7.64 5.96
C LEU A 184 22.96 7.13 5.63
N GLN A 185 22.22 7.82 4.76
CA GLN A 185 20.91 7.35 4.29
C GLN A 185 21.01 6.05 3.48
N MET A 186 21.99 5.93 2.58
CA MET A 186 22.24 4.70 1.81
C MET A 186 22.62 3.52 2.71
N MET A 187 23.27 3.78 3.85
CA MET A 187 23.55 2.76 4.86
C MET A 187 22.36 2.46 5.79
N ASN A 188 21.24 3.16 5.62
CA ASN A 188 20.07 3.12 6.50
C ASN A 188 20.38 3.54 7.96
N ILE A 189 21.24 4.54 8.11
CA ILE A 189 21.61 5.16 9.39
C ILE A 189 20.88 6.50 9.49
N ASP A 190 20.13 6.73 10.59
CA ASP A 190 19.45 8.01 10.82
C ASP A 190 20.49 9.09 11.16
N TYR A 191 20.90 9.84 10.15
CA TYR A 191 21.89 10.92 10.27
C TYR A 191 21.48 12.01 11.28
N LYS A 192 20.18 12.12 11.64
CA LYS A 192 19.71 13.09 12.64
C LYS A 192 20.17 12.75 14.06
N GLN A 193 20.53 11.50 14.31
CA GLN A 193 21.07 11.06 15.61
C GLN A 193 22.53 11.46 15.80
N PHE A 194 23.18 11.97 14.74
CA PHE A 194 24.58 12.33 14.76
C PHE A 194 24.76 13.81 14.43
N ASN A 195 25.60 14.49 15.20
CA ASN A 195 26.13 15.77 14.76
C ASN A 195 27.20 15.48 13.70
N ILE A 196 26.86 15.69 12.43
CA ILE A 196 27.76 15.45 11.29
C ILE A 196 29.08 16.24 11.46
N LYS A 197 29.06 17.40 12.12
CA LYS A 197 30.30 18.16 12.43
C LYS A 197 31.21 17.39 13.38
N ASP A 198 30.66 16.67 14.34
CA ASP A 198 31.44 15.89 15.31
C ASP A 198 32.02 14.62 14.67
N ILE A 199 31.27 13.97 13.78
CA ILE A 199 31.77 12.85 12.97
C ILE A 199 32.91 13.32 12.07
N LEU A 200 32.69 14.42 11.33
CA LEU A 200 33.70 15.02 10.47
C LEU A 200 34.92 15.48 11.27
N ALA A 201 34.74 16.06 12.45
CA ALA A 201 35.85 16.43 13.33
C ALA A 201 36.59 15.22 13.91
N PHE A 202 35.91 14.10 14.15
CA PHE A 202 36.53 12.84 14.57
C PHE A 202 37.45 12.29 13.48
N PHE A 203 36.97 12.21 12.24
CA PHE A 203 37.78 11.77 11.10
C PHE A 203 38.85 12.81 10.72
N GLY A 204 38.55 14.11 10.84
CA GLY A 204 39.49 15.20 10.56
C GLY A 204 40.60 15.37 11.61
N LYS A 205 40.37 14.99 12.87
CA LYS A 205 41.43 14.94 13.90
C LYS A 205 42.40 13.79 13.68
N TYR A 206 42.00 12.73 12.98
CA TYR A 206 42.88 11.60 12.66
C TYR A 206 43.98 11.95 11.64
N ASN A 207 43.90 13.12 10.97
CA ASN A 207 44.88 13.57 9.97
C ASN A 207 45.61 14.88 10.32
N ARG A 208 45.75 15.26 11.61
CA ARG A 208 46.68 16.34 11.99
C ARG A 208 48.13 15.88 12.04
N GLY A 209 48.66 15.52 10.88
CA GLY A 209 50.08 15.62 10.56
C GLY A 209 50.22 16.58 9.38
N VAL A 210 51.00 17.65 9.55
CA VAL A 210 51.33 18.71 8.58
C VAL A 210 50.39 19.93 8.59
N VAL A 211 50.77 20.92 9.40
CA VAL A 211 50.28 22.30 9.35
C VAL A 211 51.15 23.09 8.37
N THR A 212 50.55 23.76 7.38
CA THR A 212 51.21 24.86 6.65
C THR A 212 50.59 26.20 7.01
N LYS A 213 51.45 27.16 7.35
CA LYS A 213 51.12 28.53 7.71
C LYS A 213 50.60 29.30 6.49
N LYS A 214 49.28 29.39 6.29
CA LYS A 214 48.58 30.58 5.74
C LYS A 214 47.11 30.25 5.47
N GLY A 215 46.22 31.10 6.00
CA GLY A 215 44.86 31.30 5.49
C GLY A 215 43.83 30.30 5.99
N VAL A 216 42.82 30.82 6.70
CA VAL A 216 41.65 30.09 7.19
C VAL A 216 40.71 29.79 6.01
N VAL A 217 40.39 28.51 5.79
CA VAL A 217 39.16 28.05 5.13
C VAL A 217 38.70 26.80 5.87
N ASP A 218 37.47 26.82 6.39
CA ASP A 218 36.85 25.67 7.05
C ASP A 218 36.51 24.61 5.99
N GLY A 219 37.39 23.62 5.83
CA GLY A 219 37.13 22.44 5.01
C GLY A 219 38.13 21.31 5.32
N ILE A 220 37.64 20.06 5.31
CA ILE A 220 38.44 18.86 5.61
C ILE A 220 38.96 18.27 4.30
N LYS A 221 40.28 18.32 4.08
CA LYS A 221 40.94 17.64 2.95
C LYS A 221 40.99 16.13 3.18
N VAL A 222 40.40 15.35 2.28
CA VAL A 222 40.59 13.90 2.19
C VAL A 222 41.63 13.64 1.12
N PHE A 223 42.75 12.99 1.46
CA PHE A 223 43.78 12.65 0.49
C PHE A 223 43.39 11.39 -0.28
N ASN A 224 43.31 11.50 -1.61
CA ASN A 224 43.22 10.37 -2.52
C ASN A 224 44.58 9.66 -2.57
N THR A 225 44.72 8.53 -1.88
CA THR A 225 45.94 7.70 -1.89
C THR A 225 46.00 6.87 -3.17
N LYS A 226 46.20 7.52 -4.32
CA LYS A 226 46.77 6.82 -5.48
C LYS A 226 48.23 6.51 -5.16
N ALA A 227 48.49 5.25 -4.85
CA ALA A 227 49.83 4.68 -4.79
C ALA A 227 50.52 4.92 -6.15
N THR A 228 51.45 5.87 -6.19
CA THR A 228 52.48 5.96 -7.23
C THR A 228 53.41 4.77 -7.07
N ASP A 229 53.13 3.73 -7.84
CA ASP A 229 54.07 2.67 -8.17
C ASP A 229 55.13 3.30 -9.10
N GLN A 230 56.19 3.86 -8.50
CA GLN A 230 57.41 4.21 -9.23
C GLN A 230 58.35 3.00 -9.18
N GLY A 231 58.23 2.16 -10.20
CA GLY A 231 59.26 1.18 -10.54
C GLY A 231 60.55 1.88 -10.97
N GLN A 232 61.66 1.47 -10.37
CA GLN A 232 63.03 1.68 -10.84
C GLN A 232 63.36 0.73 -12.00
#